data_AF-A0A2G5D1U6-F1
#
_entry.id   AF-A0A2G5D1U6-F1
#
_cell.length_a   1.000
_cell.length_b   1.000
_cell.length_c   1.000
_cell.angle_alpha   90.00
_cell.angle_beta   90.00
_cell.angle_gamma   90.00
#
_symmetry.space_group_name_H-M   'P 1'
#
loop_
_entity.id
_entity.type
_entity.pdbx_description
1 polymer ?
#
loop_
_entity_poly.entity_id
_entity_poly.type
_entity_poly.pdbx_seq_one_letter_code
_entity_poly.pdbx_strand_id
1 'polypeptide(L)'
;MEHEEMSGGGGGGGGGGGSLRRTSGRNRKVASKMVAALASTDNRTQAALARLEALENDNAAAEAAIEVNYIEDDDDSFDDEEDDQVYAKRQSKNTKRKTRQAKALDAKKAPRTFMELLHEANLEALPPHIPSYLRAAVGPPSSTSRRHFCAVCGFTATYTCVRCGMRFCSCRCQVIHNDTRCQKFVA
;
A
#
# COMPACT_ATOMS: atom_id res chain seq x y z
N MET A 1 -52.64 9.35 54.85
CA MET A 1 -53.82 10.19 54.59
C MET A 1 -53.40 11.24 53.58
N GLU A 2 -53.92 11.34 52.36
CA GLU A 2 -54.90 10.58 51.59
C GLU A 2 -54.58 10.83 50.09
N HIS A 3 -55.17 9.99 49.25
CA HIS A 3 -55.13 10.00 47.79
C HIS A 3 -55.66 11.32 47.19
N GLU A 4 -55.20 11.69 45.98
CA GLU A 4 -56.04 11.61 44.77
C GLU A 4 -55.29 12.02 43.48
N GLU A 5 -55.69 11.37 42.39
CA GLU A 5 -55.17 11.42 41.03
C GLU A 5 -55.70 12.63 40.23
N MET A 6 -55.04 13.00 39.11
CA MET A 6 -55.74 13.31 37.84
C MET A 6 -54.78 13.52 36.65
N SER A 7 -54.83 12.55 35.73
CA SER A 7 -54.90 12.64 34.26
C SER A 7 -54.20 13.77 33.48
N GLY A 8 -53.36 13.37 32.51
CA GLY A 8 -52.97 14.19 31.36
C GLY A 8 -52.36 13.34 30.25
N GLY A 9 -53.19 12.91 29.30
CA GLY A 9 -52.78 12.13 28.12
C GLY A 9 -52.36 12.97 26.91
N GLY A 10 -51.53 12.36 26.06
CA GLY A 10 -51.15 12.79 24.71
C GLY A 10 -49.86 12.05 24.31
N GLY A 11 -49.76 11.20 23.29
CA GLY A 11 -50.49 11.07 22.04
C GLY A 11 -49.56 11.48 20.88
N GLY A 12 -48.98 10.51 20.15
CA GLY A 12 -48.55 10.75 18.76
C GLY A 12 -47.19 10.19 18.30
N GLY A 13 -47.24 9.40 17.22
CA GLY A 13 -46.16 9.18 16.23
C GLY A 13 -45.27 7.96 16.51
N GLY A 14 -45.26 6.88 15.73
CA GLY A 14 -45.28 6.83 14.26
C GLY A 14 -43.92 6.31 13.80
N GLY A 15 -43.85 5.03 13.40
CA GLY A 15 -42.62 4.24 13.28
C GLY A 15 -41.59 4.71 12.25
N GLY A 16 -40.33 4.41 12.56
CA GLY A 16 -39.20 4.41 11.63
C GLY A 16 -38.28 3.24 11.96
N GLY A 17 -38.17 2.27 11.05
CA GLY A 17 -37.47 1.00 11.25
C GLY A 17 -35.97 1.19 11.53
N GLY A 18 -35.59 1.02 12.80
CA GLY A 18 -34.21 0.80 13.20
C GLY A 18 -33.87 -0.68 13.07
N SER A 19 -32.89 -1.02 12.24
CA SER A 19 -32.28 -2.36 12.20
C SER A 19 -31.86 -2.76 13.62
N LEU A 20 -32.61 -3.66 14.25
CA LEU A 20 -32.27 -4.21 15.57
C LEU A 20 -30.97 -5.00 15.41
N ARG A 21 -29.86 -4.37 15.75
CA ARG A 21 -28.59 -5.05 15.97
C ARG A 21 -28.85 -6.11 17.03
N ARG A 22 -28.80 -7.39 16.65
CA ARG A 22 -28.82 -8.52 17.60
C ARG A 22 -27.55 -8.44 18.44
N THR A 23 -27.59 -7.72 19.54
CA THR A 23 -26.52 -7.77 20.55
C THR A 23 -26.77 -8.97 21.44
N SER A 24 -25.77 -9.84 21.56
CA SER A 24 -25.79 -10.95 22.51
C SER A 24 -26.02 -10.41 23.92
N GLY A 25 -27.13 -10.77 24.57
CA GLY A 25 -27.45 -10.40 25.96
C GLY A 25 -26.57 -11.09 27.02
N ARG A 26 -25.46 -11.71 26.61
CA ARG A 26 -24.52 -12.33 27.53
C ARG A 26 -23.65 -11.23 28.12
N ASN A 27 -23.96 -10.81 29.36
CA ASN A 27 -23.09 -9.97 30.17
C ASN A 27 -21.72 -10.62 30.29
N ARG A 28 -20.75 -10.12 29.50
CA ARG A 28 -19.36 -10.55 29.58
C ARG A 28 -18.78 -9.98 30.87
N LYS A 29 -18.61 -10.82 31.87
CA LYS A 29 -17.90 -10.45 33.10
C LYS A 29 -16.43 -10.29 32.75
N VAL A 30 -15.96 -9.04 32.70
CA VAL A 30 -14.53 -8.74 32.56
C VAL A 30 -13.90 -8.92 33.92
N ALA A 31 -12.80 -9.69 33.99
CA ALA A 31 -12.08 -9.87 35.25
C ALA A 31 -11.56 -8.52 35.76
N SER A 32 -11.62 -8.31 37.08
CA SER A 32 -11.14 -7.07 37.74
C SER A 32 -9.71 -6.71 37.36
N LYS A 33 -8.84 -7.71 37.18
CA LYS A 33 -7.46 -7.53 36.70
C LYS A 33 -7.39 -6.94 35.28
N MET A 34 -8.30 -7.35 34.38
CA MET A 34 -8.40 -6.74 33.05
C MET A 34 -8.96 -5.33 33.10
N VAL A 35 -9.92 -5.04 33.99
CA VAL A 35 -10.44 -3.67 34.17
C VAL A 35 -9.33 -2.73 34.63
N ALA A 36 -8.53 -3.13 35.62
CA ALA A 36 -7.38 -2.35 36.08
C ALA A 36 -6.32 -2.18 34.97
N ALA A 37 -6.07 -3.23 34.20
CA ALA A 37 -5.11 -3.17 33.10
C ALA A 37 -5.54 -2.20 31.98
N LEU A 38 -6.84 -2.10 31.69
CA LEU A 38 -7.39 -1.19 30.67
C LEU A 38 -7.54 0.27 31.15
N ALA A 39 -7.67 0.46 32.47
CA ALA A 39 -7.73 1.77 33.12
C ALA A 39 -6.33 2.41 33.30
N SER A 40 -5.28 1.58 33.35
CA SER A 40 -3.89 2.03 33.37
C SER A 40 -3.52 2.76 32.08
N THR A 41 -2.99 3.98 32.23
CA THR A 41 -2.41 4.78 31.15
C THR A 41 -1.19 4.09 30.55
N ASP A 42 -0.34 3.51 31.39
CA ASP A 42 0.92 2.89 30.99
C ASP A 42 0.71 1.63 30.15
N ASN A 43 -0.29 0.82 30.50
CA ASN A 43 -0.63 -0.36 29.71
C ASN A 43 -1.23 0.04 28.36
N ARG A 44 -1.94 1.17 28.30
CA ARG A 44 -2.50 1.70 27.06
C ARG A 44 -1.40 2.25 26.15
N THR A 45 -0.41 2.95 26.70
CA THR A 45 0.75 3.44 25.94
C THR A 45 1.62 2.28 25.48
N GLN A 46 1.92 1.30 26.33
CA GLN A 46 2.64 0.08 25.93
C GLN A 46 1.91 -0.69 24.83
N ALA A 47 0.58 -0.83 24.92
CA ALA A 47 -0.20 -1.48 23.87
C ALA A 47 -0.20 -0.68 22.55
N ALA A 48 -0.16 0.66 22.62
CA ALA A 48 -0.02 1.51 21.45
C ALA A 48 1.38 1.40 20.83
N LEU A 49 2.43 1.44 21.64
CA LEU A 49 3.83 1.28 21.20
C LEU A 49 4.06 -0.10 20.57
N ALA A 50 3.61 -1.18 21.22
CA ALA A 50 3.72 -2.53 20.66
C ALA A 50 2.95 -2.67 19.33
N ARG A 51 1.89 -1.89 19.13
CA ARG A 51 1.16 -1.84 17.86
C ARG A 51 1.91 -1.04 16.80
N LEU A 52 2.56 0.07 17.17
CA LEU A 52 3.42 0.84 16.28
C LEU A 52 4.65 0.03 15.85
N GLU A 53 5.35 -0.59 16.80
CA GLU A 53 6.50 -1.48 16.55
C GLU A 53 6.13 -2.65 15.62
N ALA A 54 4.92 -3.21 15.75
CA ALA A 54 4.44 -4.23 14.83
C ALA A 54 4.24 -3.70 13.40
N LEU A 55 3.72 -2.48 13.25
CA LEU A 55 3.56 -1.82 11.96
C LEU A 55 4.90 -1.40 11.35
N GLU A 56 5.85 -0.94 12.16
CA GLU A 56 7.22 -0.61 11.76
C GLU A 56 7.98 -1.85 11.29
N ASN A 57 7.86 -2.97 12.01
CA ASN A 57 8.45 -4.25 11.60
C ASN A 57 7.88 -4.78 10.27
N ASP A 58 6.59 -4.54 10.00
CA ASP A 58 5.96 -4.90 8.73
C ASP A 58 6.41 -3.97 7.58
N ASN A 59 6.93 -2.78 7.91
CA ASN A 59 7.45 -1.75 6.99
C ASN A 59 8.98 -1.66 6.92
N ALA A 60 9.75 -2.50 7.61
CA ALA A 60 11.20 -2.34 7.78
C ALA A 60 12.00 -2.24 6.44
N ALA A 61 11.45 -2.74 5.34
CA ALA A 61 12.05 -2.59 4.00
C ALA A 61 12.01 -1.15 3.44
N ALA A 62 11.07 -0.30 3.91
CA ALA A 62 10.96 1.09 3.47
C ALA A 62 11.94 2.02 4.20
N GLU A 63 12.17 1.82 5.50
CA GLU A 63 13.11 2.62 6.31
C GLU A 63 14.56 2.35 5.91
N ALA A 64 14.95 1.10 5.65
CA ALA A 64 16.30 0.75 5.19
C ALA A 64 16.63 1.36 3.80
N ALA A 65 15.64 1.55 2.93
CA ALA A 65 15.83 2.24 1.65
C ALA A 65 15.99 3.76 1.81
N ILE A 66 15.49 4.33 2.91
CA ILE A 66 15.63 5.74 3.24
C ILE A 66 16.97 6.00 3.92
N GLU A 67 17.40 5.17 4.90
CA GLU A 67 18.71 5.29 5.57
C GLU A 67 19.90 5.20 4.59
N VAL A 68 19.84 4.30 3.61
CA VAL A 68 20.89 4.20 2.57
C VAL A 68 21.04 5.51 1.78
N ASN A 69 19.96 6.27 1.60
CA ASN A 69 19.99 7.53 0.84
C ASN A 69 20.47 8.74 1.65
N TYR A 70 20.73 8.60 2.97
CA TYR A 70 21.26 9.68 3.82
C TYR A 70 22.68 9.42 4.34
N ILE A 71 23.21 8.20 4.20
CA ILE A 71 24.56 7.83 4.67
C ILE A 71 25.64 8.00 3.57
N GLU A 72 25.26 8.13 2.30
CA GLU A 72 26.23 8.22 1.19
C GLU A 72 27.05 9.53 1.12
N ASP A 73 26.80 10.53 1.98
CA ASP A 73 27.42 11.86 1.87
C ASP A 73 28.36 12.30 3.02
N ASP A 74 28.62 11.52 4.08
CA ASP A 74 29.58 11.93 5.13
C ASP A 74 30.08 10.75 6.01
N ASP A 75 31.25 10.16 5.70
CA ASP A 75 32.46 10.16 6.56
C ASP A 75 33.57 9.19 6.08
N ASP A 76 34.77 9.75 5.87
CA ASP A 76 36.07 9.08 5.74
C ASP A 76 36.78 9.12 7.11
N SER A 77 37.01 7.98 7.80
CA SER A 77 38.17 7.83 8.71
C SER A 77 38.36 6.44 9.38
N PHE A 78 39.49 5.82 9.04
CA PHE A 78 40.50 5.15 9.89
C PHE A 78 40.15 4.18 11.05
N ASP A 79 40.54 2.91 10.85
CA ASP A 79 41.47 2.06 11.65
C ASP A 79 41.29 1.89 13.18
N ASP A 80 41.10 0.66 13.68
CA ASP A 80 42.16 -0.16 14.30
C ASP A 80 41.58 -1.50 14.86
N GLU A 81 42.40 -2.55 14.89
CA GLU A 81 42.10 -3.93 15.31
C GLU A 81 42.05 -4.09 16.85
N GLU A 82 41.13 -4.90 17.41
CA GLU A 82 41.45 -5.70 18.61
C GLU A 82 40.55 -6.94 18.81
N ASP A 83 41.22 -8.04 19.14
CA ASP A 83 40.80 -9.42 19.41
C ASP A 83 40.03 -9.57 20.74
N ASP A 84 38.95 -10.35 20.78
CA ASP A 84 38.66 -11.13 22.00
C ASP A 84 37.92 -12.45 21.71
N GLN A 85 38.55 -13.53 22.15
CA GLN A 85 38.14 -14.92 21.97
C GLN A 85 37.25 -15.37 23.12
N VAL A 86 35.98 -15.73 22.83
CA VAL A 86 35.12 -16.41 23.81
C VAL A 86 34.55 -17.72 23.25
N TYR A 87 35.20 -18.80 23.69
CA TYR A 87 34.83 -20.21 23.74
C TYR A 87 33.37 -20.57 23.37
N ALA A 88 33.17 -21.11 22.17
CA ALA A 88 31.92 -21.74 21.76
C ALA A 88 31.71 -23.09 22.45
N LYS A 89 31.00 -23.09 23.58
CA LYS A 89 30.53 -24.32 24.23
C LYS A 89 29.42 -24.95 23.37
N ARG A 90 29.76 -26.06 22.71
CA ARG A 90 28.85 -26.90 21.92
C ARG A 90 27.62 -27.28 22.73
N GLN A 91 26.46 -26.70 22.41
CA GLN A 91 25.17 -27.20 22.89
C GLN A 91 24.56 -28.13 21.86
N SER A 92 24.11 -29.28 22.36
CA SER A 92 23.57 -30.41 21.63
C SER A 92 22.35 -30.03 20.78
N LYS A 93 22.26 -30.65 19.60
CA LYS A 93 21.09 -30.62 18.72
C LYS A 93 19.91 -31.26 19.44
N ASN A 94 19.18 -30.47 20.20
CA ASN A 94 17.85 -30.82 20.65
C ASN A 94 16.86 -30.35 19.57
N THR A 95 16.13 -31.29 19.00
CA THR A 95 15.06 -31.09 17.99
C THR A 95 13.89 -30.34 18.62
N LYS A 96 14.10 -29.06 18.97
CA LYS A 96 13.06 -28.21 19.53
C LYS A 96 12.10 -27.85 18.40
N ARG A 97 10.90 -28.41 18.51
CA ARG A 97 9.69 -28.06 17.77
C ARG A 97 9.64 -26.53 17.60
N LYS A 98 9.67 -26.02 16.36
CA LYS A 98 9.61 -24.57 16.03
C LYS A 98 8.47 -23.94 16.86
N THR A 99 8.82 -23.01 17.74
CA THR A 99 7.84 -22.26 18.53
C THR A 99 6.95 -21.44 17.60
N ARG A 100 5.75 -21.08 18.05
CA ARG A 100 4.79 -20.29 17.25
C ARG A 100 5.38 -18.94 16.78
N GLN A 101 6.38 -18.41 17.51
CA GLN A 101 7.20 -17.27 17.08
C GLN A 101 8.03 -17.57 15.83
N ALA A 102 8.71 -18.71 15.74
CA ALA A 102 9.54 -19.04 14.58
C ALA A 102 8.73 -19.18 13.27
N LYS A 103 7.44 -19.55 13.35
CA LYS A 103 6.52 -19.55 12.20
C LYS A 103 5.99 -18.16 11.85
N ALA A 104 5.90 -17.26 12.82
CA ALA A 104 5.52 -15.87 12.57
C ALA A 104 6.64 -15.10 11.87
N LEU A 105 7.90 -15.34 12.24
CA LEU A 105 9.08 -14.74 11.61
C LEU A 105 9.25 -15.15 10.13
N ASP A 106 8.97 -16.41 9.77
CA ASP A 106 8.98 -16.86 8.37
C ASP A 106 7.87 -16.20 7.51
N ALA A 107 6.81 -15.68 8.14
CA ALA A 107 5.69 -15.00 7.48
C ALA A 107 5.87 -13.47 7.37
N LYS A 108 6.98 -12.91 7.89
CA LYS A 108 7.28 -11.46 7.90
C LYS A 108 7.93 -10.92 6.64
N LYS A 109 8.06 -11.72 5.57
CA LYS A 109 8.46 -11.16 4.28
C LYS A 109 7.27 -10.41 3.71
N ALA A 110 7.16 -9.13 4.07
CA ALA A 110 6.31 -8.18 3.39
C ALA A 110 6.49 -8.35 1.86
N PRO A 111 5.41 -8.17 1.07
CA PRO A 111 5.53 -8.26 -0.37
C PRO A 111 6.59 -7.27 -0.85
N ARG A 112 7.62 -7.77 -1.54
CA ARG A 112 8.70 -6.96 -2.09
C ARG A 112 8.13 -5.90 -3.02
N THR A 113 8.71 -4.70 -2.99
CA THR A 113 8.31 -3.63 -3.90
C THR A 113 8.76 -3.94 -5.33
N PHE A 114 8.13 -3.33 -6.34
CA PHE A 114 8.57 -3.51 -7.73
C PHE A 114 10.03 -3.12 -7.94
N MET A 115 10.49 -2.04 -7.29
CA MET A 115 11.89 -1.59 -7.38
C MET A 115 12.85 -2.61 -6.77
N GLU A 116 12.50 -3.19 -5.62
CA GLU A 116 13.30 -4.24 -4.97
C GLU A 116 13.44 -5.48 -5.87
N LEU A 117 12.34 -5.90 -6.50
CA LEU A 117 12.34 -7.00 -7.47
C LEU A 117 13.19 -6.69 -8.72
N LEU A 118 13.21 -5.43 -9.16
CA LEU A 118 14.00 -5.00 -10.31
C LEU A 118 15.51 -5.04 -10.00
N HIS A 119 15.90 -4.59 -8.81
CA HIS A 119 17.29 -4.64 -8.35
C HIS A 119 17.78 -6.10 -8.16
N GLU A 120 16.96 -6.95 -7.52
CA GLU A 120 17.28 -8.38 -7.32
C GLU A 120 17.41 -9.14 -8.65
N ALA A 121 16.61 -8.78 -9.66
CA ALA A 121 16.65 -9.42 -10.97
C ALA A 121 17.93 -9.11 -11.77
N ASN A 122 18.71 -8.10 -11.38
CA ASN A 122 19.97 -7.69 -12.01
C ASN A 122 19.90 -7.73 -13.55
N LEU A 123 18.88 -7.07 -14.12
CA LEU A 123 18.51 -7.20 -15.54
C LEU A 123 19.62 -6.77 -16.52
N GLU A 124 20.58 -5.97 -16.06
CA GLU A 124 21.72 -5.52 -16.86
C GLU A 124 22.71 -6.66 -17.14
N ALA A 125 22.91 -7.55 -16.16
CA ALA A 125 23.80 -8.70 -16.26
C ALA A 125 23.25 -9.81 -17.18
N LEU A 126 21.96 -9.76 -17.55
CA LEU A 126 21.39 -10.71 -18.49
C LEU A 126 22.04 -10.52 -19.88
N PRO A 127 22.44 -11.62 -20.55
CA PRO A 127 22.87 -11.59 -21.95
C PRO A 127 21.89 -10.87 -22.89
N PRO A 128 22.38 -10.28 -24.00
CA PRO A 128 21.57 -9.42 -24.88
C PRO A 128 20.43 -10.15 -25.61
N HIS A 129 20.51 -11.48 -25.71
CA HIS A 129 19.48 -12.30 -26.36
C HIS A 129 18.31 -12.65 -25.43
N ILE A 130 18.41 -12.37 -24.13
CA ILE A 130 17.34 -12.65 -23.16
C ILE A 130 16.45 -11.40 -23.06
N PRO A 131 15.15 -11.50 -23.40
CA PRO A 131 14.23 -10.40 -23.22
C PRO A 131 14.11 -10.03 -21.74
N SER A 132 14.33 -8.76 -21.42
CA SER A 132 14.15 -8.21 -20.07
C SER A 132 13.20 -7.02 -20.13
N TYR A 133 12.67 -6.59 -18.98
CA TYR A 133 11.79 -5.42 -18.91
C TYR A 133 12.39 -4.17 -19.58
N LEU A 134 13.70 -3.97 -19.45
CA LEU A 134 14.43 -2.83 -20.03
C LEU A 134 14.65 -2.97 -21.55
N ARG A 135 14.70 -4.21 -22.08
CA ARG A 135 15.03 -4.50 -23.48
C ARG A 135 13.84 -4.95 -24.32
N ALA A 136 12.68 -5.14 -23.69
CA ALA A 136 11.43 -5.48 -24.35
C ALA A 136 10.87 -4.27 -25.14
N ALA A 137 11.65 -3.80 -26.10
CA ALA A 137 11.20 -2.82 -27.07
C ALA A 137 10.45 -3.53 -28.19
N VAL A 138 9.27 -3.00 -28.54
CA VAL A 138 8.59 -3.41 -29.77
C VAL A 138 9.43 -2.91 -30.93
N GLY A 139 9.86 -3.82 -31.81
CA GLY A 139 10.59 -3.46 -33.02
C GLY A 139 9.80 -2.47 -33.89
N PRO A 140 10.44 -1.82 -34.88
CA PRO A 140 9.76 -0.91 -35.78
C PRO A 140 8.50 -1.55 -36.38
N PRO A 141 7.38 -0.82 -36.49
CA PRO A 141 6.13 -1.38 -37.00
C PRO A 141 6.34 -1.99 -38.38
N SER A 142 5.87 -3.23 -38.57
CA SER A 142 6.05 -3.99 -39.82
C SER A 142 5.26 -3.44 -41.01
N SER A 143 4.24 -2.60 -40.76
CA SER A 143 3.44 -1.94 -41.79
C SER A 143 4.01 -0.57 -42.13
N THR A 144 4.36 -0.38 -43.39
CA THR A 144 4.76 0.91 -43.97
C THR A 144 3.62 1.94 -44.00
N SER A 145 2.34 1.49 -43.97
CA SER A 145 1.20 2.40 -43.94
C SER A 145 0.84 2.77 -42.50
N ARG A 146 1.01 4.05 -42.15
CA ARG A 146 0.53 4.61 -40.88
C ARG A 146 -0.99 4.76 -40.96
N ARG A 147 -1.71 4.04 -40.09
CA ARG A 147 -3.16 4.23 -39.94
C ARG A 147 -3.43 5.47 -39.10
N HIS A 148 -4.35 6.30 -39.58
CA HIS A 148 -4.75 7.53 -38.89
C HIS A 148 -6.12 7.35 -38.24
N PHE A 149 -6.16 7.51 -36.93
CA PHE A 149 -7.37 7.39 -36.13
C PHE A 149 -7.75 8.74 -35.50
N CYS A 150 -9.05 8.92 -35.28
CA CYS A 150 -9.60 10.09 -34.64
C CYS A 150 -9.32 10.02 -33.15
N ALA A 151 -8.69 11.06 -32.60
CA ALA A 151 -8.38 11.12 -31.18
C ALA A 151 -9.60 11.30 -30.25
N VAL A 152 -10.78 11.56 -30.83
CA VAL A 152 -12.03 11.70 -30.08
C VAL A 152 -12.78 10.37 -29.97
N CYS A 153 -12.90 9.62 -31.08
CA CYS A 153 -13.76 8.44 -31.17
C CYS A 153 -13.09 7.17 -31.72
N GLY A 154 -11.81 7.21 -32.09
CA GLY A 154 -11.05 6.04 -32.56
C GLY A 154 -11.32 5.57 -34.00
N PHE A 155 -12.33 6.09 -34.69
CA PHE A 155 -12.57 5.79 -36.11
C PHE A 155 -11.49 6.35 -37.03
N THR A 156 -11.45 5.93 -38.29
CA THR A 156 -10.51 6.47 -39.28
C THR A 156 -10.65 7.98 -39.41
N ALA A 157 -9.53 8.69 -39.33
CA ALA A 157 -9.52 10.14 -39.40
C ALA A 157 -9.05 10.63 -40.77
N THR A 158 -9.86 11.50 -41.38
CA THR A 158 -9.59 12.14 -42.66
C THR A 158 -9.10 13.59 -42.50
N TYR A 159 -9.35 14.20 -41.34
CA TYR A 159 -9.02 15.60 -41.08
C TYR A 159 -7.93 15.76 -40.03
N THR A 160 -7.21 16.89 -40.11
CA THR A 160 -6.12 17.25 -39.21
C THR A 160 -6.35 18.66 -38.66
N CYS A 161 -6.21 18.85 -37.36
CA CYS A 161 -6.34 20.16 -36.72
C CYS A 161 -5.13 21.04 -37.05
N VAL A 162 -5.37 22.24 -37.55
CA VAL A 162 -4.32 23.21 -37.89
C VAL A 162 -3.58 23.81 -36.69
N ARG A 163 -4.15 23.70 -35.48
CA ARG A 163 -3.55 24.24 -34.25
C ARG A 163 -2.57 23.29 -33.57
N CYS A 164 -2.84 21.99 -33.62
CA CYS A 164 -2.13 20.99 -32.83
C CYS A 164 -1.74 19.72 -33.61
N GLY A 165 -2.11 19.60 -34.89
CA GLY A 165 -1.79 18.42 -35.71
C GLY A 165 -2.59 17.15 -35.37
N MET A 166 -3.43 17.14 -34.32
CA MET A 166 -4.26 16.00 -33.97
C MET A 166 -5.35 15.75 -35.01
N ARG A 167 -5.65 14.46 -35.28
CA ARG A 167 -6.60 14.05 -36.31
C ARG A 167 -8.01 13.78 -35.79
N PHE A 168 -9.01 14.07 -36.61
CA PHE A 168 -10.43 13.82 -36.33
C PHE A 168 -11.21 13.35 -37.58
N CYS A 169 -12.37 12.74 -37.37
CA CYS A 169 -13.17 12.14 -38.47
C CYS A 169 -14.33 13.01 -38.97
N SER A 170 -14.80 13.98 -38.18
CA SER A 170 -16.00 14.78 -38.50
C SER A 170 -16.00 16.12 -37.76
N CYS A 171 -16.85 17.05 -38.21
CA CYS A 171 -17.05 18.35 -37.55
C CYS A 171 -17.48 18.20 -36.08
N ARG A 172 -18.28 17.18 -35.75
CA ARG A 172 -18.64 16.89 -34.36
C ARG A 172 -17.41 16.59 -33.51
N CYS A 173 -16.50 15.77 -34.03
CA CYS A 173 -15.25 15.46 -33.35
C CYS A 173 -14.30 16.67 -33.34
N GLN A 174 -14.37 17.57 -34.32
CA GLN A 174 -13.61 18.81 -34.30
C GLN A 174 -14.01 19.73 -33.14
N VAL A 175 -15.31 19.90 -32.87
CA VAL A 175 -15.80 20.70 -31.74
C VAL A 175 -15.30 20.11 -30.42
N ILE A 176 -15.54 18.82 -30.20
CA ILE A 176 -15.09 18.13 -28.99
C ILE A 176 -13.57 18.22 -28.83
N HIS A 177 -12.83 18.06 -29.94
CA HIS A 177 -11.39 18.22 -29.96
C HIS A 177 -10.96 19.63 -29.54
N ASN A 178 -11.57 20.68 -30.12
CA ASN A 178 -11.26 22.07 -29.79
C ASN A 178 -11.51 22.37 -28.31
N ASP A 179 -12.59 21.83 -27.75
CA ASP A 179 -13.00 22.12 -26.37
C ASP A 179 -12.13 21.40 -25.33
N THR A 180 -11.71 20.16 -25.62
CA THR A 180 -11.13 19.27 -24.58
C THR A 180 -9.73 18.76 -24.87
N ARG A 181 -9.23 18.85 -26.12
CA ARG A 181 -7.99 18.18 -26.55
C ARG A 181 -7.02 19.06 -27.34
N CYS A 182 -7.44 20.24 -27.82
CA CYS A 182 -6.63 21.07 -28.72
C CYS A 182 -5.57 21.88 -27.95
N GLN A 183 -4.37 21.31 -27.80
CA GLN A 183 -3.22 21.97 -27.19
C GLN A 183 -2.22 22.42 -28.26
N LYS A 184 -1.69 23.64 -28.15
CA LYS A 184 -0.87 24.31 -29.19
C LYS A 184 0.48 23.62 -29.49
N PHE A 185 0.90 22.62 -28.71
CA PHE A 185 2.26 22.04 -28.75
C PHE A 185 2.31 20.52 -28.51
N VAL A 186 1.46 19.72 -29.17
CA VAL A 186 1.66 18.26 -29.19
C VAL A 186 2.31 17.89 -30.53
N ALA A 187 3.64 17.97 -30.59
CA ALA A 187 4.45 17.46 -31.70
C ALA A 187 5.56 16.58 -31.13
#